data_AF-A0AAU6Z2U7-F1
#
_entry.id   AF-A0AAU6Z2U7-F1
#
_cell.length_a   1.000
_cell.length_b   1.000
_cell.length_c   1.000
_cell.angle_alpha   90.00
_cell.angle_beta   90.00
_cell.angle_gamma   90.00
#
_symmetry.space_group_name_H-M   'P 1'
#
loop_
_entity.id
_entity.type
_entity.pdbx_description
1 polymer ?
#
loop_
_entity_poly.entity_id
_entity_poly.type
_entity_poly.pdbx_seq_one_letter_code
_entity_poly.pdbx_strand_id
1 'polypeptide(L)'
;MDPGEIKGAPGFRQNPAPEAAADTGHAGFLLGRVISPGSALQLGAYGLFPPSSVQQRILTPTTQPLTAKSAGGELLWMSFAELCGGLASTADYLALAAEYRTWVIDDVPSPAVESSAGTASAWQRFSNMVDVVYDQDITLFLIGIGPLDWDAAASGPTGSRPTSPADMARVAHTLSLLARVQSADERSTEEMSGS
;
A
#
# COMPACT_ATOMS: atom_id res chain seq x y z
N MET A 1 44.06 -49.64 28.55
CA MET A 1 44.67 -48.56 29.34
C MET A 1 46.03 -48.29 28.74
N ASP A 2 46.15 -47.23 27.95
CA ASP A 2 47.22 -46.21 27.93
C ASP A 2 46.89 -45.19 26.82
N PRO A 3 47.19 -43.88 26.97
CA PRO A 3 46.42 -42.79 26.38
C PRO A 3 47.14 -41.99 25.29
N GLY A 4 46.37 -41.14 24.61
CA GLY A 4 46.75 -39.76 24.31
C GLY A 4 47.56 -39.49 23.04
N GLU A 5 46.89 -38.91 22.04
CA GLU A 5 47.47 -37.75 21.35
C GLU A 5 46.36 -36.77 20.92
N ILE A 6 46.50 -35.53 21.37
CA ILE A 6 45.71 -34.36 21.02
C ILE A 6 46.52 -33.51 20.04
N LYS A 7 45.91 -33.07 18.94
CA LYS A 7 46.39 -31.89 18.20
C LYS A 7 45.23 -31.16 17.54
N GLY A 8 45.12 -29.88 17.86
CA GLY A 8 43.97 -29.00 17.60
C GLY A 8 43.79 -28.52 16.16
N ALA A 9 42.63 -27.85 15.99
CA ALA A 9 42.02 -27.33 14.77
C ALA A 9 42.81 -26.22 14.04
N PRO A 10 42.38 -25.80 12.83
CA PRO A 10 41.37 -24.74 12.77
C PRO A 10 40.26 -24.99 11.74
N GLY A 11 39.18 -24.24 11.90
CA GLY A 11 37.90 -24.48 11.24
C GLY A 11 37.81 -24.08 9.77
N PHE A 12 36.73 -24.54 9.17
CA PHE A 12 36.15 -23.97 7.96
C PHE A 12 34.63 -23.99 8.10
N ARG A 13 34.07 -22.92 8.70
CA ARG A 13 32.79 -22.43 8.19
C ARG A 13 33.08 -21.96 6.77
N GLN A 14 32.71 -22.74 5.78
CA GLN A 14 32.45 -22.22 4.46
C GLN A 14 30.94 -22.28 4.26
N ASN A 15 30.30 -21.24 4.78
CA ASN A 15 29.06 -20.77 4.23
C ASN A 15 29.44 -20.13 2.89
N PRO A 16 29.00 -20.63 1.72
CA PRO A 16 28.99 -19.76 0.56
C PRO A 16 28.02 -18.63 0.90
N ALA A 17 28.54 -17.40 0.94
CA ALA A 17 27.68 -16.23 0.96
C ALA A 17 26.70 -16.35 -0.23
N PRO A 18 25.39 -16.09 -0.05
CA PRO A 18 24.64 -15.64 -1.20
C PRO A 18 25.34 -14.36 -1.67
N GLU A 19 25.96 -14.48 -2.84
CA GLU A 19 26.27 -13.40 -3.77
C GLU A 19 25.37 -12.20 -3.53
N ALA A 20 26.00 -11.03 -3.40
CA ALA A 20 25.38 -9.72 -3.27
C ALA A 20 23.90 -9.74 -3.71
N ALA A 21 23.01 -9.85 -2.73
CA ALA A 21 21.68 -9.33 -2.89
C ALA A 21 21.91 -7.86 -3.21
N ALA A 22 21.83 -7.53 -4.51
CA ALA A 22 21.52 -6.18 -4.89
C ALA A 22 20.37 -5.78 -3.97
N ASP A 23 20.55 -4.68 -3.24
CA ASP A 23 19.48 -3.98 -2.58
C ASP A 23 18.43 -3.71 -3.67
N THR A 24 17.57 -4.70 -3.87
CA THR A 24 16.46 -4.63 -4.80
C THR A 24 15.43 -3.92 -3.96
N GLY A 25 15.72 -2.64 -3.69
CA GLY A 25 14.89 -1.76 -2.89
C GLY A 25 13.48 -1.79 -3.47
N HIS A 26 12.50 -1.39 -2.66
CA HIS A 26 11.06 -1.53 -2.90
C HIS A 26 10.56 -0.91 -4.23
N ALA A 27 10.99 -1.45 -5.36
CA ALA A 27 10.83 -0.92 -6.70
C ALA A 27 9.40 -1.14 -7.18
N GLY A 28 8.79 -2.28 -6.83
CA GLY A 28 7.38 -2.54 -7.04
C GLY A 28 6.52 -1.52 -6.30
N PHE A 29 6.83 -1.24 -5.05
CA PHE A 29 6.13 -0.23 -4.25
C PHE A 29 6.25 1.17 -4.88
N LEU A 30 7.46 1.59 -5.29
CA LEU A 30 7.71 2.89 -5.92
C LEU A 30 6.99 3.11 -7.27
N LEU A 31 6.52 2.04 -7.93
CA LEU A 31 5.64 2.15 -9.10
C LEU A 31 4.21 2.57 -8.74
N GLY A 32 3.84 2.46 -7.46
CA GLY A 32 2.55 2.86 -6.92
C GLY A 32 2.31 4.36 -6.98
N ARG A 33 1.04 4.78 -6.89
CA ARG A 33 0.63 6.18 -7.00
C ARG A 33 -0.45 6.54 -5.99
N VAL A 34 -0.40 7.77 -5.51
CA VAL A 34 -1.54 8.40 -4.83
C VAL A 34 -2.25 9.31 -5.83
N ILE A 35 -3.50 9.01 -6.12
CA ILE A 35 -4.29 9.67 -7.17
C ILE A 35 -5.48 10.40 -6.52
N SER A 36 -5.58 11.69 -6.79
CA SER A 36 -6.72 12.52 -6.38
C SER A 36 -7.03 13.56 -7.46
N PRO A 37 -8.30 13.81 -7.82
CA PRO A 37 -9.53 13.25 -7.24
C PRO A 37 -9.89 11.84 -7.74
N GLY A 38 -9.04 11.19 -8.54
CA GLY A 38 -9.31 9.85 -9.07
C GLY A 38 -10.21 9.85 -10.32
N SER A 39 -10.08 10.88 -11.17
CA SER A 39 -10.89 10.97 -12.38
C SER A 39 -10.59 9.82 -13.36
N ALA A 40 -11.55 9.47 -14.22
CA ALA A 40 -11.36 8.41 -15.21
C ALA A 40 -10.13 8.63 -16.11
N LEU A 41 -9.79 9.89 -16.42
CA LEU A 41 -8.58 10.24 -17.17
C LEU A 41 -7.31 9.92 -16.37
N GLN A 42 -7.27 10.29 -15.09
CA GLN A 42 -6.12 10.00 -14.22
C GLN A 42 -5.92 8.50 -14.05
N LEU A 43 -7.01 7.74 -13.84
CA LEU A 43 -6.96 6.28 -13.71
C LEU A 43 -6.54 5.63 -15.04
N GLY A 44 -7.12 6.09 -16.15
CA GLY A 44 -6.81 5.58 -17.50
C GLY A 44 -5.35 5.75 -17.92
N ALA A 45 -4.66 6.79 -17.44
CA ALA A 45 -3.22 6.98 -17.67
C ALA A 45 -2.35 5.84 -17.11
N TYR A 46 -2.88 5.07 -16.14
CA TYR A 46 -2.24 3.91 -15.53
C TYR A 46 -2.94 2.59 -15.88
N GLY A 47 -3.84 2.59 -16.86
CA GLY A 47 -4.62 1.41 -17.24
C GLY A 47 -5.62 0.95 -16.17
N LEU A 48 -5.97 1.82 -15.22
CA LEU A 48 -6.92 1.53 -14.17
C LEU A 48 -8.33 1.90 -14.64
N PHE A 49 -9.23 0.92 -14.61
CA PHE A 49 -10.63 1.09 -14.95
C PHE A 49 -11.47 0.56 -13.79
N PRO A 50 -12.31 1.40 -13.17
CA PRO A 50 -13.17 0.98 -12.06
C PRO A 50 -13.94 -0.31 -12.41
N PRO A 51 -13.85 -1.36 -11.58
CA PRO A 51 -14.55 -2.61 -11.84
C PRO A 51 -16.06 -2.44 -11.86
N SER A 52 -16.72 -3.24 -12.69
CA SER A 52 -18.17 -3.40 -12.67
C SER A 52 -18.59 -4.39 -11.57
N SER A 53 -19.83 -4.30 -11.08
CA SER A 53 -20.32 -5.17 -10.00
C SER A 53 -20.24 -6.67 -10.30
N VAL A 54 -20.25 -7.07 -11.58
CA VAL A 54 -20.11 -8.48 -11.98
C VAL A 54 -18.70 -9.05 -11.73
N GLN A 55 -17.71 -8.18 -11.57
CA GLN A 55 -16.33 -8.56 -11.26
C GLN A 55 -16.10 -8.73 -9.75
N GLN A 56 -17.06 -8.36 -8.89
CA GLN A 56 -16.92 -8.48 -7.45
C GLN A 56 -16.68 -9.94 -7.03
N ARG A 57 -15.81 -10.13 -6.05
CA ARG A 57 -15.44 -11.44 -5.50
C ARG A 57 -15.43 -11.38 -3.99
N ILE A 58 -15.83 -12.48 -3.36
CA ILE A 58 -15.60 -12.68 -1.92
C ILE A 58 -14.29 -13.44 -1.80
N LEU A 59 -13.30 -12.83 -1.15
CA LEU A 59 -12.03 -13.44 -0.82
C LEU A 59 -12.11 -13.99 0.60
N THR A 60 -11.55 -15.17 0.82
CA THR A 60 -11.44 -15.80 2.15
C THR A 60 -9.97 -15.93 2.50
N PRO A 61 -9.34 -14.85 3.01
CA PRO A 61 -8.00 -14.91 3.58
C PRO A 61 -8.02 -15.72 4.90
N THR A 62 -7.37 -15.26 5.96
CA THR A 62 -7.12 -16.08 7.15
C THR A 62 -8.25 -16.02 8.18
N THR A 63 -8.76 -14.84 8.50
CA THR A 63 -9.64 -14.64 9.66
C THR A 63 -11.08 -14.35 9.30
N GLN A 64 -11.33 -13.67 8.17
CA GLN A 64 -12.67 -13.27 7.78
C GLN A 64 -12.80 -13.09 6.27
N PRO A 65 -14.02 -13.23 5.70
CA PRO A 65 -14.26 -12.92 4.31
C PRO A 65 -14.15 -11.41 4.05
N LEU A 66 -13.59 -11.05 2.90
CA LEU A 66 -13.47 -9.68 2.40
C LEU A 66 -14.12 -9.57 1.03
N THR A 67 -14.89 -8.52 0.80
CA THR A 67 -15.49 -8.27 -0.52
C THR A 67 -14.53 -7.41 -1.34
N ALA A 68 -14.06 -7.94 -2.46
CA ALA A 68 -13.25 -7.20 -3.42
C ALA A 68 -14.11 -6.71 -4.58
N LYS A 69 -13.88 -5.47 -5.02
CA LYS A 69 -14.48 -4.91 -6.24
C LYS A 69 -14.05 -5.70 -7.48
N SER A 70 -12.80 -6.16 -7.50
CA SER A 70 -12.29 -7.14 -8.45
C SER A 70 -11.05 -7.82 -7.86
N ALA A 71 -10.89 -9.10 -8.18
CA ALA A 71 -9.69 -9.85 -7.88
C ALA A 71 -9.42 -10.79 -9.06
N GLY A 72 -8.27 -10.63 -9.72
CA GLY A 72 -7.93 -11.43 -10.89
C GLY A 72 -6.51 -11.20 -11.38
N GLY A 73 -5.87 -12.28 -11.84
CA GLY A 73 -4.43 -12.26 -12.09
C GLY A 73 -3.70 -11.94 -10.79
N GLU A 74 -2.86 -10.91 -10.82
CA GLU A 74 -2.13 -10.41 -9.64
C GLU A 74 -2.68 -9.05 -9.14
N LEU A 75 -3.83 -8.60 -9.65
CA LEU A 75 -4.43 -7.31 -9.29
C LEU A 75 -5.62 -7.50 -8.34
N LEU A 76 -5.56 -6.79 -7.21
CA LEU A 76 -6.62 -6.66 -6.23
C LEU A 76 -7.17 -5.24 -6.26
N TRP A 77 -8.48 -5.08 -6.45
CA TRP A 77 -9.18 -3.81 -6.33
C TRP A 77 -10.21 -3.88 -5.20
N MET A 78 -10.08 -3.01 -4.21
CA MET A 78 -10.99 -2.92 -3.06
C MET A 78 -11.25 -1.47 -2.68
N SER A 79 -12.39 -1.18 -2.08
CA SER A 79 -12.57 0.10 -1.39
C SER A 79 -11.88 0.09 -0.02
N PHE A 80 -11.52 1.28 0.47
CA PHE A 80 -11.02 1.46 1.82
C PHE A 80 -11.98 0.88 2.87
N ALA A 81 -13.29 1.04 2.68
CA ALA A 81 -14.30 0.53 3.60
C ALA A 81 -14.33 -1.01 3.63
N GLU A 82 -14.22 -1.67 2.48
CA GLU A 82 -14.19 -3.13 2.39
C GLU A 82 -12.93 -3.72 3.02
N LEU A 83 -11.78 -3.07 2.83
CA LEU A 83 -10.50 -3.57 3.32
C LEU A 83 -10.25 -3.25 4.80
N CYS A 84 -10.54 -2.01 5.23
CA CYS A 84 -10.14 -1.51 6.55
C CYS A 84 -11.34 -1.28 7.51
N GLY A 85 -12.57 -1.27 7.00
CA GLY A 85 -13.77 -1.05 7.82
C GLY A 85 -14.19 -2.25 8.66
N GLY A 86 -13.86 -3.47 8.22
CA GLY A 86 -14.15 -4.74 8.92
C GLY A 86 -13.09 -5.11 9.97
N LEU A 87 -13.00 -6.40 10.34
CA LEU A 87 -12.05 -6.89 11.36
C LEU A 87 -10.73 -7.41 10.76
N ALA A 88 -10.27 -6.80 9.65
CA ALA A 88 -9.15 -7.36 8.90
C ALA A 88 -7.88 -7.30 9.74
N SER A 89 -7.19 -8.43 9.82
CA SER A 89 -5.94 -8.57 10.57
C SER A 89 -4.74 -8.44 9.65
N THR A 90 -3.56 -8.23 10.24
CA THR A 90 -2.30 -8.25 9.48
C THR A 90 -2.08 -9.59 8.77
N ALA A 91 -2.56 -10.71 9.34
CA ALA A 91 -2.48 -12.02 8.70
C ALA A 91 -3.32 -12.09 7.41
N ASP A 92 -4.44 -11.38 7.37
CA ASP A 92 -5.26 -11.30 6.15
C ASP A 92 -4.55 -10.52 5.05
N TYR A 93 -3.90 -9.40 5.40
CA TYR A 93 -3.12 -8.64 4.44
C TYR A 93 -1.93 -9.43 3.91
N LEU A 94 -1.24 -10.19 4.75
CA LEU A 94 -0.15 -11.07 4.32
C LEU A 94 -0.64 -12.18 3.38
N ALA A 95 -1.82 -12.76 3.66
CA ALA A 95 -2.41 -13.76 2.77
C ALA A 95 -2.80 -13.15 1.41
N LEU A 96 -3.38 -11.96 1.39
CA LEU A 96 -3.66 -11.23 0.15
C LEU A 96 -2.35 -10.86 -0.59
N ALA A 97 -1.31 -10.46 0.14
CA ALA A 97 -0.02 -10.08 -0.43
C ALA A 97 0.73 -11.25 -1.07
N ALA A 98 0.47 -12.47 -0.63
CA ALA A 98 1.00 -13.67 -1.25
C ALA A 98 0.40 -13.93 -2.65
N GLU A 99 -0.83 -13.49 -2.89
CA GLU A 99 -1.59 -13.74 -4.13
C GLU A 99 -1.59 -12.53 -5.09
N TYR A 100 -1.66 -11.30 -4.57
CA TYR A 100 -1.82 -10.08 -5.38
C TYR A 100 -0.63 -9.15 -5.21
N ARG A 101 -0.01 -8.79 -6.35
CA ARG A 101 1.19 -7.94 -6.44
C ARG A 101 0.89 -6.49 -6.83
N THR A 102 -0.34 -6.20 -7.23
CA THR A 102 -0.82 -4.83 -7.46
C THR A 102 -2.13 -4.61 -6.72
N TRP A 103 -2.16 -3.61 -5.85
CA TRP A 103 -3.32 -3.27 -5.04
C TRP A 103 -3.85 -1.91 -5.45
N VAL A 104 -5.15 -1.83 -5.71
CA VAL A 104 -5.87 -0.60 -5.99
C VAL A 104 -6.89 -0.39 -4.90
N ILE A 105 -6.65 0.60 -4.05
CA ILE A 105 -7.54 0.95 -2.95
C ILE A 105 -8.23 2.26 -3.29
N ASP A 106 -9.53 2.19 -3.58
CA ASP A 106 -10.35 3.36 -3.89
C ASP A 106 -11.23 3.79 -2.73
N ASP A 107 -11.93 4.91 -2.92
CA ASP A 107 -12.75 5.56 -1.89
C ASP A 107 -11.98 5.82 -0.58
N VAL A 108 -10.67 6.11 -0.70
CA VAL A 108 -9.83 6.44 0.46
C VAL A 108 -10.31 7.79 1.03
N PRO A 109 -10.79 7.84 2.29
CA PRO A 109 -11.25 9.07 2.88
C PRO A 109 -10.08 10.03 3.11
N SER A 110 -10.35 11.34 3.09
CA SER A 110 -9.32 12.33 3.44
C SER A 110 -8.92 12.15 4.91
N PRO A 111 -7.64 11.93 5.22
CA PRO A 111 -7.20 11.61 6.59
C PRO A 111 -7.34 12.78 7.57
N ALA A 112 -7.47 14.02 7.07
CA ALA A 112 -7.67 15.22 7.88
C ALA A 112 -9.14 15.53 8.19
N VAL A 113 -10.08 14.77 7.62
CA VAL A 113 -11.53 15.02 7.76
C VAL A 113 -12.19 13.81 8.42
N GLU A 114 -12.95 14.05 9.49
CA GLU A 114 -13.76 13.00 10.10
C GLU A 114 -14.79 12.46 9.11
N SER A 115 -14.88 11.14 9.02
CA SER A 115 -15.84 10.45 8.16
C SER A 115 -16.22 9.11 8.77
N SER A 116 -17.37 8.56 8.37
CA SER A 116 -17.84 7.25 8.85
C SER A 116 -16.89 6.10 8.45
N ALA A 117 -16.23 6.21 7.29
CA ALA A 117 -15.24 5.25 6.84
C ALA A 117 -13.91 5.39 7.60
N GLY A 118 -13.47 6.62 7.86
CA GLY A 118 -12.19 6.94 8.48
C GLY A 118 -12.17 6.84 10.01
N THR A 119 -12.65 5.74 10.59
CA THR A 119 -12.57 5.52 12.05
C THR A 119 -11.14 5.22 12.52
N ALA A 120 -10.88 5.38 13.82
CA ALA A 120 -9.61 4.98 14.43
C ALA A 120 -9.14 3.59 14.09
N SER A 121 -10.05 2.63 14.23
CA SER A 121 -9.76 1.24 13.94
C SER A 121 -9.45 1.02 12.46
N ALA A 122 -10.15 1.72 11.56
CA ALA A 122 -9.93 1.62 10.12
C ALA A 122 -8.56 2.20 9.73
N TRP A 123 -8.16 3.34 10.28
CA TRP A 123 -6.85 3.93 10.00
C TRP A 123 -5.69 3.13 10.62
N GLN A 124 -5.88 2.52 11.79
CA GLN A 124 -4.90 1.57 12.31
C GLN A 124 -4.71 0.38 11.38
N ARG A 125 -5.83 -0.18 10.87
CA ARG A 125 -5.79 -1.27 9.90
C ARG A 125 -5.17 -0.85 8.57
N PHE A 126 -5.40 0.39 8.15
CA PHE A 126 -4.75 0.97 6.99
C PHE A 126 -3.23 1.07 7.19
N SER A 127 -2.76 1.51 8.37
CA SER A 127 -1.33 1.50 8.71
C SER A 127 -0.74 0.09 8.58
N ASN A 128 -1.36 -0.91 9.21
CA ASN A 128 -0.88 -2.29 9.13
C ASN A 128 -0.85 -2.82 7.68
N MET A 129 -1.82 -2.41 6.86
CA MET A 129 -1.87 -2.77 5.44
C MET A 129 -0.74 -2.11 4.65
N VAL A 130 -0.50 -0.81 4.85
CA VAL A 130 0.58 -0.08 4.19
C VAL A 130 1.94 -0.67 4.56
N ASP A 131 2.14 -1.06 5.81
CA ASP A 131 3.36 -1.73 6.26
C ASP A 131 3.57 -3.06 5.50
N VAL A 132 2.52 -3.89 5.38
CA VAL A 132 2.59 -5.15 4.63
C VAL A 132 2.87 -4.93 3.15
N VAL A 133 2.19 -3.98 2.51
CA VAL A 133 2.36 -3.66 1.09
C VAL A 133 3.77 -3.14 0.81
N TYR A 134 4.32 -2.33 1.70
CA TYR A 134 5.71 -1.86 1.62
C TYR A 134 6.69 -3.02 1.79
N ASP A 135 6.59 -3.78 2.88
CA ASP A 135 7.52 -4.88 3.19
C ASP A 135 7.49 -6.02 2.14
N GLN A 136 6.36 -6.19 1.44
CA GLN A 136 6.19 -7.20 0.38
C GLN A 136 6.46 -6.66 -1.03
N ASP A 137 6.92 -5.41 -1.15
CA ASP A 137 7.20 -4.72 -2.42
C ASP A 137 6.03 -4.73 -3.41
N ILE A 138 4.82 -4.49 -2.91
CA ILE A 138 3.58 -4.51 -3.71
C ILE A 138 3.33 -3.13 -4.32
N THR A 139 2.97 -3.08 -5.60
CA THR A 139 2.57 -1.84 -6.26
C THR A 139 1.22 -1.36 -5.73
N LEU A 140 1.21 -0.17 -5.12
CA LEU A 140 0.02 0.39 -4.46
C LEU A 140 -0.54 1.61 -5.19
N PHE A 141 -1.82 1.54 -5.60
CA PHE A 141 -2.59 2.69 -6.04
C PHE A 141 -3.59 3.09 -4.95
N LEU A 142 -3.49 4.31 -4.45
CA LEU A 142 -4.45 4.90 -3.51
C LEU A 142 -5.26 5.96 -4.22
N ILE A 143 -6.58 5.85 -4.19
CA ILE A 143 -7.48 6.75 -4.90
C ILE A 143 -8.45 7.38 -3.91
N GLY A 144 -8.49 8.72 -3.90
CA GLY A 144 -9.37 9.48 -3.03
C GLY A 144 -9.95 10.70 -3.74
N ILE A 145 -11.22 10.99 -3.46
CA ILE A 145 -11.93 12.15 -4.05
C ILE A 145 -11.35 13.46 -3.51
N GLY A 146 -11.03 13.51 -2.21
CA GLY A 146 -10.44 14.67 -1.55
C GLY A 146 -8.91 14.57 -1.39
N PRO A 147 -8.29 15.60 -0.79
CA PRO A 147 -6.86 15.59 -0.52
C PRO A 147 -6.45 14.40 0.36
N LEU A 148 -5.49 13.62 -0.14
CA LEU A 148 -4.85 12.51 0.57
C LEU A 148 -3.53 12.98 1.19
N ASP A 149 -3.65 13.82 2.22
CA ASP A 149 -2.52 14.42 2.94
C ASP A 149 -2.40 13.84 4.36
N TRP A 150 -1.59 12.78 4.48
CA TRP A 150 -1.31 12.14 5.76
C TRP A 150 -0.36 12.94 6.66
N ASP A 151 0.44 13.87 6.12
CA ASP A 151 1.34 14.71 6.91
C ASP A 151 0.54 15.74 7.70
N ALA A 152 -0.41 16.41 7.03
CA ALA A 152 -1.35 17.31 7.69
C ALA A 152 -2.15 16.60 8.79
N ALA A 153 -2.56 15.35 8.55
CA ALA A 153 -3.27 14.54 9.54
C ALA A 153 -2.38 14.09 10.72
N ALA A 154 -1.09 13.84 10.48
CA ALA A 154 -0.12 13.53 11.53
C ALA A 154 0.18 14.76 12.40
N SER A 155 0.28 15.95 11.80
CA SER A 155 0.66 17.20 12.47
C SER A 155 -0.52 17.97 13.11
N GLY A 156 -1.77 17.63 12.79
CA GLY A 156 -2.96 18.33 13.29
C GLY A 156 -3.26 18.21 14.80
N PRO A 157 -4.22 18.98 15.33
CA PRO A 157 -4.61 18.92 16.74
C PRO A 157 -5.14 17.54 17.15
N THR A 158 -4.74 17.06 18.33
CA THR A 158 -4.96 15.68 18.80
C THR A 158 -6.43 15.31 19.07
N GLY A 159 -7.29 16.30 19.33
CA GLY A 159 -8.65 16.08 19.82
C GLY A 159 -9.65 15.48 18.81
N SER A 160 -9.34 15.51 17.51
CA SER A 160 -10.19 15.00 16.42
C SER A 160 -9.46 13.99 15.52
N ARG A 161 -8.30 13.47 15.96
CA ARG A 161 -7.52 12.58 15.11
C ARG A 161 -8.21 11.22 15.04
N PRO A 162 -8.36 10.65 13.83
CA PRO A 162 -8.93 9.34 13.74
C PRO A 162 -8.03 8.29 14.40
N THR A 163 -6.70 8.28 14.25
CA THR A 163 -5.81 7.24 14.86
C THR A 163 -4.61 7.81 15.63
N SER A 164 -3.74 6.93 16.15
CA SER A 164 -2.52 7.29 16.89
C SER A 164 -1.56 8.15 16.04
N PRO A 165 -0.92 9.19 16.60
CA PRO A 165 0.02 10.05 15.86
C PRO A 165 1.21 9.28 15.27
N ALA A 166 1.67 8.22 15.95
CA ALA A 166 2.82 7.44 15.51
C ALA A 166 2.49 6.59 14.27
N ASP A 167 1.28 6.02 14.22
CA ASP A 167 0.80 5.26 13.06
C ASP A 167 0.62 6.18 11.85
N MET A 168 0.04 7.37 12.06
CA MET A 168 -0.09 8.37 11.00
C MET A 168 1.25 8.85 10.47
N ALA A 169 2.23 9.10 11.34
CA ALA A 169 3.56 9.52 10.92
C ALA A 169 4.27 8.43 10.10
N ARG A 170 4.13 7.16 10.48
CA ARG A 170 4.65 6.02 9.69
C ARG A 170 3.99 5.95 8.32
N VAL A 171 2.65 5.99 8.27
CA VAL A 171 1.89 6.00 7.01
C VAL A 171 2.33 7.18 6.13
N ALA A 172 2.44 8.38 6.69
CA ALA A 172 2.87 9.56 5.95
C ALA A 172 4.27 9.40 5.36
N HIS A 173 5.21 8.88 6.16
CA HIS A 173 6.58 8.58 5.71
C HIS A 173 6.58 7.55 4.57
N THR A 174 5.95 6.39 4.76
CA THR A 174 5.92 5.31 3.77
C THR A 174 5.27 5.77 2.46
N LEU A 175 4.13 6.46 2.54
CA LEU A 175 3.41 6.94 1.35
C LEU A 175 4.07 8.16 0.69
N SER A 176 4.99 8.86 1.37
CA SER A 176 5.78 9.95 0.75
C SER A 176 6.69 9.45 -0.37
N LEU A 177 6.99 8.15 -0.40
CA LEU A 177 7.77 7.50 -1.45
C LEU A 177 6.97 7.32 -2.75
N LEU A 178 5.64 7.37 -2.69
CA LEU A 178 4.78 7.23 -3.87
C LEU A 178 4.61 8.57 -4.57
N ALA A 179 4.72 8.56 -5.90
CA ALA A 179 4.42 9.76 -6.69
C ALA A 179 2.93 10.11 -6.59
N ARG A 180 2.64 11.41 -6.51
CA ARG A 180 1.27 11.94 -6.42
C ARG A 180 0.78 12.44 -7.79
N VAL A 181 -0.48 12.13 -8.09
CA VAL A 181 -1.20 12.61 -9.28
C VAL A 181 -2.32 13.53 -8.79
N GLN A 182 -2.07 14.83 -8.84
CA GLN A 182 -2.98 15.88 -8.35
C GLN A 182 -3.58 16.72 -9.49
N SER A 183 -2.91 16.77 -10.64
CA SER A 183 -3.39 17.53 -11.80
C SER A 183 -4.32 16.67 -12.66
N ALA A 184 -5.45 17.25 -13.08
CA ALA A 184 -5.95 16.96 -14.42
C ALA A 184 -4.90 17.56 -15.36
N ASP A 185 -4.21 16.75 -16.15
CA ASP A 185 -3.16 17.24 -17.03
C ASP A 185 -3.76 18.23 -18.04
N GLU A 186 -3.57 19.53 -17.81
CA GLU A 186 -3.66 20.60 -18.81
C GLU A 186 -2.49 20.42 -19.79
N ARG A 187 -2.56 19.38 -20.62
CA ARG A 187 -1.66 19.28 -21.77
C ARG A 187 -2.14 20.23 -22.86
N SER A 188 -1.55 21.42 -22.83
CA SER A 188 -1.09 22.20 -23.99
C SER A 188 -2.12 22.36 -25.12
N THR A 189 -3.05 23.32 -24.97
CA THR A 189 -3.71 23.93 -26.12
C THR A 189 -2.93 25.19 -26.51
N GLU A 190 -2.36 25.15 -27.71
CA GLU A 190 -1.96 26.28 -28.54
C GLU A 190 -0.81 27.21 -28.09
N GLU A 191 0.43 26.77 -28.36
CA GLU A 191 1.33 27.61 -29.16
C GLU A 191 0.80 27.69 -30.61
N MET A 192 -0.27 28.46 -30.83
CA MET A 192 -0.67 28.96 -32.15
C MET A 192 -1.51 30.23 -31.96
N SER A 193 -0.87 31.28 -31.48
CA SER A 193 -1.35 32.65 -31.71
C SER A 193 -0.15 33.53 -32.03
N GLY A 194 0.48 33.16 -33.14
CA GLY A 194 1.51 33.93 -33.81
C GLY A 194 1.16 34.01 -35.28
N SER A 195 0.23 34.90 -35.64
CA SER A 195 0.08 35.50 -36.96
C SER A 195 -0.82 36.73 -36.87
#